data_AF-S8E712-F1
#
_entry.id   AF-S8E712-F1
#
_cell.length_a   1.000
_cell.length_b   1.000
_cell.length_c   1.000
_cell.angle_alpha   90.00
_cell.angle_beta   90.00
_cell.angle_gamma   90.00
#
_symmetry.space_group_name_H-M   'P 1'
#
loop_
_entity.id
_entity.type
_entity.pdbx_description
1 polymer ?
#
loop_
_entity_poly.entity_id
_entity_poly.type
_entity_poly.pdbx_seq_one_letter_code
_entity_poly.pdbx_strand_id
1 'polypeptide(L)' 'MNTTTTSAAAAAPQVPPGFRFHPTDEELVDYYLRRKITSRRIDLEVIKDVDLYKIEPWDLK' A
#
# COMPACT_ATOMS: atom_id res chain seq x y z
N MET A 1 32.10 12.48 23.76
CA MET A 1 31.24 11.31 23.48
C MET A 1 29.83 11.81 23.23
N ASN A 2 29.44 12.00 21.96
CA ASN A 2 28.08 12.31 21.57
C ASN A 2 27.67 11.35 20.46
N THR A 3 27.00 10.27 20.85
CA THR A 3 26.41 9.30 19.93
C THR A 3 25.09 9.88 19.40
N THR A 4 25.14 10.58 18.27
CA THR A 4 23.93 10.90 17.51
C THR A 4 23.57 9.69 16.66
N THR A 5 22.63 8.89 17.16
CA THR A 5 21.96 7.84 16.39
C THR A 5 21.11 8.52 15.31
N THR A 6 21.65 8.61 14.10
CA THR A 6 20.90 9.00 12.90
C THR A 6 19.85 7.93 12.63
N SER A 7 18.60 8.24 12.99
CA SER A 7 17.41 7.47 12.62
C SER A 7 17.27 7.49 11.10
N ALA A 8 17.60 6.36 10.45
CA ALA A 8 17.42 6.18 9.02
C ALA A 8 15.92 6.23 8.69
N ALA A 9 15.46 7.38 8.19
CA ALA A 9 14.16 7.49 7.55
C ALA A 9 14.16 6.56 6.33
N ALA A 10 13.32 5.52 6.36
CA ALA A 10 13.16 4.60 5.24
C ALA A 10 12.77 5.41 3.99
N ALA A 11 13.66 5.43 3.00
CA ALA A 11 13.40 6.09 1.73
C ALA A 11 12.17 5.43 1.07
N ALA A 12 11.14 6.22 0.76
CA ALA A 12 10.03 5.75 -0.04
C ALA A 12 10.57 5.18 -1.37
N PRO A 13 10.04 4.04 -1.85
CA PRO A 13 10.49 3.46 -3.11
C PRO A 13 10.41 4.52 -4.22
N GLN A 14 11.53 4.72 -4.90
CA GLN A 14 11.67 5.76 -5.92
C GLN A 14 10.99 5.29 -7.20
N VAL A 15 9.70 5.56 -7.33
CA VAL A 15 8.91 5.16 -8.49
C VAL A 15 9.10 6.20 -9.61
N PRO A 16 9.39 5.81 -10.87
CA PRO A 16 9.52 6.75 -11.97
C PRO A 16 8.25 7.59 -12.19
N PRO A 17 8.38 8.87 -12.61
CA PRO A 17 7.24 9.69 -12.98
C PRO A 17 6.36 9.00 -14.04
N GLY A 18 5.05 9.02 -13.83
CA GLY A 18 4.07 8.40 -14.73
C GLY A 18 3.69 6.96 -14.37
N PHE A 19 4.45 6.28 -13.50
CA PHE A 19 4.01 5.00 -12.96
C PHE A 19 2.80 5.21 -12.06
N ARG A 20 1.79 4.38 -12.24
CA ARG A 20 0.52 4.44 -11.52
C ARG A 20 0.05 3.05 -11.19
N PHE A 21 -0.74 2.97 -10.13
CA PHE A 21 -1.49 1.77 -9.82
C PHE A 21 -2.59 1.59 -10.87
N HIS A 22 -2.42 0.62 -11.76
CA HIS A 22 -3.36 0.26 -12.82
C HIS A 22 -3.36 -1.26 -13.06
N PRO A 23 -3.77 -2.06 -12.05
CA PRO A 23 -3.76 -3.52 -12.15
C PRO A 23 -4.85 -4.03 -13.08
N THR A 24 -4.67 -5.26 -13.61
CA THR A 24 -5.76 -6.00 -14.25
C THR A 24 -6.71 -6.63 -13.22
N ASP A 25 -7.86 -7.11 -13.67
CA ASP A 25 -8.82 -7.81 -12.82
C ASP A 25 -8.20 -9.07 -12.18
N GLU A 26 -7.41 -9.82 -12.95
CA GLU A 26 -6.69 -11.00 -12.45
C GLU A 26 -5.68 -10.60 -11.37
N GLU A 27 -4.94 -9.51 -11.55
CA GLU A 27 -3.99 -9.03 -10.55
C GLU A 27 -4.70 -8.58 -9.26
N LEU A 28 -5.83 -7.89 -9.37
CA LEU A 28 -6.64 -7.50 -8.21
C LEU A 28 -7.09 -8.71 -7.39
N VAL A 29 -7.55 -9.78 -8.04
CA VAL A 29 -8.06 -10.97 -7.36
C VAL A 29 -6.94 -11.88 -6.87
N ASP A 30 -6.06 -12.33 -7.77
CA ASP A 30 -5.08 -13.38 -7.47
C ASP A 30 -3.85 -12.86 -6.74
N TYR A 31 -3.43 -11.61 -7.00
CA TYR A 31 -2.33 -11.02 -6.26
C TYR A 31 -2.84 -10.30 -5.00
N TYR A 32 -3.68 -9.27 -5.12
CA TYR A 32 -4.01 -8.43 -3.96
C TYR A 32 -5.00 -9.10 -2.98
N LEU A 33 -6.18 -9.49 -3.46
CA LEU A 33 -7.23 -10.02 -2.58
C LEU A 33 -6.83 -11.37 -1.97
N ARG A 34 -6.38 -12.32 -2.79
CA ARG A 34 -5.98 -13.65 -2.32
C ARG A 34 -4.83 -13.59 -1.31
N ARG A 35 -3.84 -12.71 -1.50
CA ARG A 35 -2.75 -12.54 -0.53
C ARG A 35 -3.25 -11.93 0.77
N LYS A 36 -4.12 -10.91 0.71
CA LYS A 36 -4.73 -10.30 1.90
C LYS A 36 -5.45 -11.32 2.77
N ILE A 37 -6.35 -12.13 2.18
CA ILE A 37 -7.12 -13.12 2.94
C ILE A 37 -6.27 -14.30 3.44
N THR A 38 -5.13 -14.57 2.81
CA THR A 38 -4.18 -15.61 3.25
C THR A 38 -3.07 -15.06 4.16
N SER A 39 -3.18 -13.80 4.60
CA SER A 39 -2.18 -13.11 5.44
C SER A 39 -0.76 -13.14 4.84
N ARG A 40 -0.66 -13.12 3.51
CA ARG A 40 0.62 -13.06 2.79
C ARG A 40 1.03 -11.60 2.61
N ARG A 41 2.35 -11.37 2.62
CA ARG A 41 2.93 -10.04 2.35
C ARG A 41 2.56 -9.55 0.95
N ILE A 42 2.15 -8.29 0.88
CA ILE A 42 1.92 -7.52 -0.35
C ILE A 42 3.08 -6.53 -0.44
N ASP A 43 3.76 -6.49 -1.59
CA ASP A 43 5.00 -5.72 -1.72
C ASP A 43 4.75 -4.19 -1.75
N LEU A 44 3.53 -3.79 -2.12
CA LEU A 44 3.08 -2.41 -2.20
C LEU A 44 1.82 -2.22 -1.33
N GLU A 45 1.94 -1.44 -0.26
CA GLU A 45 0.82 -1.09 0.63
C GLU A 45 -0.02 0.05 0.01
N VAL A 46 -0.55 -0.19 -1.18
CA VAL A 46 -1.28 0.80 -2.00
C VAL A 46 -2.79 0.78 -1.75
N ILE A 47 -3.35 -0.34 -1.27
CA ILE A 47 -4.76 -0.51 -0.93
C ILE A 47 -4.91 -0.41 0.59
N LYS A 48 -5.62 0.61 1.07
CA LYS A 48 -5.90 0.82 2.50
C LYS A 48 -7.07 -0.05 2.98
N ASP A 49 -7.05 -0.39 4.28
CA ASP A 49 -8.19 -1.02 4.94
C ASP A 49 -9.23 0.02 5.37
N VAL A 50 -10.48 -0.17 4.94
CA VAL A 50 -11.59 0.72 5.27
C VAL A 50 -12.90 -0.07 5.35
N ASP A 51 -13.76 0.32 6.29
CA ASP A 51 -15.14 -0.18 6.35
C ASP A 51 -16.01 0.66 5.40
N LEU A 52 -16.13 0.18 4.15
CA LEU A 52 -16.82 0.90 3.08
C LEU A 52 -18.28 1.24 3.40
N TYR A 53 -18.94 0.47 4.26
CA TYR A 53 -20.36 0.65 4.57
C TYR A 53 -20.62 1.69 5.67
N LYS A 54 -19.58 2.22 6.30
CA LYS A 54 -19.69 3.21 7.37
C LYS A 54 -19.22 4.60 6.97
N ILE A 55 -18.76 4.77 5.73
CA ILE A 55 -18.27 6.06 5.23
C ILE A 55 -19.15 6.49 4.06
N GLU A 56 -19.35 7.80 3.92
CA GLU A 56 -19.92 8.31 2.70
C GLU A 56 -18.90 8.23 1.56
N PRO A 57 -19.33 7.98 0.30
CA PRO A 57 -18.42 7.81 -0.82
C PRO A 57 -17.42 8.95 -1.02
N TRP A 58 -17.82 10.19 -0.72
CA TRP A 58 -16.97 11.38 -0.85
C TRP A 58 -15.97 11.56 0.30
N ASP A 59 -16.12 10.82 1.39
CA ASP A 59 -15.20 10.87 2.54
C ASP A 59 -14.02 9.89 2.39
N LEU A 60 -13.98 9.12 1.31
CA LEU A 60 -12.87 8.22 0.99
C LEU A 60 -11.62 9.03 0.60
N LYS A 61 -10.61 9.08 1.49
CA LYS A 61 -9.35 9.83 1.34
C LYS A 61 -8.15 9.00 0.88
#